data_AF-A0A1H0CPJ7-F1
#
_entry.id   AF-A0A1H0CPJ7-F1
#
_cell.length_a   1.000
_cell.length_b   1.000
_cell.length_c   1.000
_cell.angle_alpha   90.00
_cell.angle_beta   90.00
_cell.angle_gamma   90.00
#
_symmetry.space_group_name_H-M   'P 1'
#
loop_
_entity.id
_entity.type
_entity.pdbx_description
1 polymer ?
#
loop_
_entity_poly.entity_id
_entity_poly.type
_entity_poly.pdbx_seq_one_letter_code
_entity_poly.pdbx_strand_id
1 'polypeptide(L)' 'MLEVIGIIFMVQGFGSLLVKEVFNGSEWFLMEWATPYSPWAHIAVGVIGFFLAGGGAASRRRKRA' A
#
# COMPACT_ATOMS: atom_id res chain seq x y z
N MET A 1 -1.79 -2.48 -15.22
CA MET A 1 -0.73 -1.53 -14.82
C MET A 1 -1.16 -0.78 -13.55
N LEU A 2 -2.09 0.19 -13.63
CA LEU A 2 -2.53 0.97 -12.46
C LEU A 2 -3.02 0.13 -11.27
N GLU A 3 -3.80 -0.92 -11.52
CA GLU A 3 -4.25 -1.78 -10.42
C GLU A 3 -3.08 -2.50 -9.73
N VAL A 4 -2.16 -3.06 -10.51
CA VAL A 4 -1.00 -3.80 -9.97
C VAL A 4 -0.12 -2.87 -9.14
N ILE A 5 0.10 -1.64 -9.62
CA ILE A 5 0.80 -0.59 -8.87
C ILE A 5 0.04 -0.30 -7.57
N GLY A 6 -1.28 -0.12 -7.65
CA GLY A 6 -2.11 0.10 -6.47
C GLY A 6 -2.00 -1.01 -5.43
N ILE A 7 -2.06 -2.27 -5.86
CA ILE A 7 -1.89 -3.44 -4.98
C ILE A 7 -0.50 -3.43 -4.32
N ILE A 8 0.56 -3.15 -5.08
CA ILE A 8 1.91 -3.04 -4.52
C ILE A 8 1.93 -1.99 -3.43
N PHE A 9 1.50 -0.75 -3.70
CA PHE A 9 1.46 0.32 -2.71
C PHE A 9 0.61 -0.04 -1.48
N MET A 10 -0.51 -0.73 -1.70
CA MET A 10 -1.39 -1.19 -0.62
C MET A 10 -0.68 -2.21 0.29
N VAL A 11 0.02 -3.18 -0.30
CA VAL A 11 0.81 -4.19 0.44
C VAL A 11 2.01 -3.54 1.14
N GLN A 12 2.72 -2.62 0.50
CA GLN A 12 3.83 -1.92 1.14
C GLN A 12 3.36 -1.10 2.34
N GLY A 13 2.30 -0.30 2.18
CA GLY A 13 1.76 0.54 3.24
C GLY A 13 1.19 -0.25 4.42
N PHE A 14 0.20 -1.12 4.17
CA PHE A 14 -0.45 -1.86 5.26
C PHE A 14 0.37 -3.06 5.75
N GLY A 15 1.10 -3.73 4.84
CA GLY A 15 1.95 -4.86 5.20
C GLY A 15 3.12 -4.45 6.09
N SER A 16 3.71 -3.27 5.89
CA SER A 16 4.78 -2.77 6.77
C SER A 16 4.29 -2.48 8.19
N LEU A 17 3.04 -2.03 8.38
CA LEU A 17 2.44 -1.87 9.70
C LEU A 17 2.25 -3.23 10.39
N LEU A 18 1.75 -4.23 9.66
CA LEU A 18 1.57 -5.58 10.20
C LEU A 18 2.90 -6.23 10.56
N VAL A 19 3.95 -6.05 9.74
CA VAL A 19 5.26 -6.65 10.04
C VAL A 19 5.89 -6.04 11.28
N LYS A 20 5.71 -4.74 11.51
CA LYS A 20 6.18 -4.10 12.74
C LYS A 20 5.56 -4.71 13.99
N GLU A 21 4.27 -5.00 13.95
CA GLU A 21 3.51 -5.63 15.05
C GLU A 21 3.80 -7.14 15.20
N VAL A 22 3.92 -7.86 14.08
CA VAL A 22 4.01 -9.34 14.07
C VAL A 22 5.45 -9.86 14.17
N PHE A 23 6.43 -9.13 13.62
CA PHE A 23 7.83 -9.55 13.54
C PHE A 23 8.74 -8.71 14.45
N ASN A 24 8.23 -8.33 15.63
CA ASN A 24 9.02 -7.77 16.73
C ASN A 24 9.82 -6.51 16.36
N GLY A 25 9.21 -5.60 15.60
CA GLY A 25 9.86 -4.35 15.18
C GLY A 25 10.80 -4.46 13.98
N SER A 26 10.78 -5.58 13.24
CA SER A 26 11.52 -5.69 11.98
C SER A 26 11.07 -4.61 10.99
N GLU A 27 12.02 -3.86 10.44
CA GLU A 27 11.72 -2.80 9.48
C GLU A 27 11.50 -3.36 8.07
N TRP A 28 10.41 -2.94 7.45
CA TRP A 28 10.12 -3.29 6.08
C TRP A 28 10.97 -2.40 5.17
N PHE A 29 12.01 -2.95 4.54
CA PHE A 29 13.01 -2.22 3.76
C PHE A 29 12.46 -1.10 2.86
N LEU A 30 11.39 -1.37 2.10
CA LEU A 30 10.79 -0.39 1.19
C LEU A 30 10.02 0.76 1.88
N MET A 31 9.78 0.65 3.18
CA MET A 31 9.05 1.60 4.02
C MET A 31 9.89 2.12 5.19
N GLU A 32 11.19 1.79 5.24
CA GLU A 32 12.14 2.25 6.29
C GLU A 32 12.19 3.78 6.36
N TRP A 33 12.12 4.46 5.21
CA TRP A 33 12.07 5.93 5.13
C TRP A 33 10.81 6.52 5.80
N ALA A 34 9.74 5.74 5.90
CA ALA A 34 8.48 6.15 6.49
C ALA A 34 8.42 5.86 8.00
N THR A 35 9.37 5.08 8.55
CA THR A 35 9.44 4.72 9.97
C THR A 35 9.39 5.93 10.91
N PRO A 36 10.09 7.05 10.67
CA PRO A 36 10.01 8.25 11.51
C PRO A 36 8.61 8.89 11.55
N TYR A 37 7.79 8.62 10.52
CA TYR A 37 6.44 9.14 10.35
C TYR A 37 5.37 8.06 10.58
N SER A 38 5.76 6.92 11.16
CA SER A 38 4.87 5.84 11.55
C SER A 38 3.87 6.31 12.63
N PRO A 39 2.58 5.93 12.56
CA PRO A 39 1.96 5.03 11.57
C PRO A 39 1.38 5.76 10.33
N TRP A 40 1.28 7.08 10.37
CA TRP A 40 0.50 7.87 9.42
C TRP A 40 1.00 7.77 7.98
N ALA A 41 2.32 7.81 7.77
CA ALA A 41 2.89 7.68 6.44
C ALA A 41 2.60 6.30 5.80
N HIS A 42 2.61 5.24 6.60
CA HIS A 42 2.32 3.89 6.13
C HIS A 42 0.84 3.72 5.75
N ILE A 43 -0.06 4.29 6.55
CA ILE A 43 -1.49 4.33 6.24
C ILE A 43 -1.73 5.13 4.95
N ALA A 44 -1.09 6.29 4.79
CA ALA A 44 -1.24 7.12 3.60
C ALA A 44 -0.83 6.38 2.33
N VAL A 45 0.33 5.70 2.35
CA VAL A 45 0.81 4.85 1.24
C VAL A 45 -0.19 3.72 0.94
N GLY A 46 -0.71 3.08 1.98
CA GLY A 46 -1.72 2.01 1.84
C GLY A 46 -3.01 2.51 1.20
N VAL A 47 -3.51 3.67 1.63
CA VAL A 47 -4.73 4.31 1.11
C VAL A 47 -4.55 4.76 -0.35
N ILE A 48 -3.42 5.36 -0.69
CA ILE A 48 -3.09 5.72 -2.08
C ILE A 48 -3.10 4.46 -2.95
N GLY A 49 -2.48 3.38 -2.48
CA GLY A 49 -2.50 2.08 -3.15
C GLY A 49 -3.92 1.56 -3.38
N PHE A 50 -4.78 1.63 -2.36
CA PHE A 50 -6.18 1.23 -2.47
C PHE A 50 -6.94 2.02 -3.54
N PHE A 51 -6.78 3.34 -3.60
CA PHE A 51 -7.44 4.17 -4.63
C PHE A 51 -6.93 3.85 -6.04
N LEU A 52 -5.63 3.62 -6.21
CA LEU A 52 -5.06 3.23 -7.50
C LEU A 52 -5.53 1.82 -7.94
N ALA A 53 -5.62 0.89 -6.99
CA ALA A 53 -6.15 -0.45 -7.21
C ALA A 53 -7.62 -0.40 -7.64
N GLY A 54 -8.46 0.28 -6.84
CA GLY A 54 -9.88 0.44 -7.10
C GLY A 54 -10.16 1.21 -8.40
N GLY A 55 -9.43 2.30 -8.66
CA GLY A 55 -9.55 3.09 -9.89
C GLY A 55 -9.13 2.28 -11.13
N GLY A 56 -8.05 1.50 -11.03
CA GLY A 56 -7.61 0.59 -12.09
C GLY A 56 -8.64 -0.50 -12.37
N ALA A 57 -9.23 -1.09 -11.34
CA ALA A 57 -10.28 -2.10 -11.46
C ALA A 57 -11.56 -1.53 -12.10
N ALA A 58 -12.01 -0.37 -11.64
CA ALA A 58 -13.18 0.33 -12.18
C ALA A 58 -12.99 0.73 -13.66
N SER A 59 -11.81 1.25 -14.01
CA SER A 59 -11.47 1.63 -15.39
C SER A 59 -11.50 0.42 -16.34
N ARG A 60 -10.96 -0.73 -15.93
CA ARG A 60 -11.04 -1.95 -16.76
C ARG A 60 -12.44 -2.49 -16.89
N ARG A 61 -13.27 -2.39 -15.84
CA ARG A 61 -14.68 -2.79 -15.91
C ARG A 61 -15.44 -1.95 -16.93
N ARG A 62 -15.16 -0.64 -17.00
CA ARG A 62 -15.76 0.28 -17.97
C ARG A 62 -15.32 0.03 -19.42
N LYS A 63 -14.10 -0.48 -19.64
CA LYS A 63 -13.62 -0.88 -20.99
C LYS A 63 -14.14 -2.23 -21.47
N ARG A 64 -14.68 -3.05 -20.57
CA ARG A 64 -15.26 -4.37 -20.90
C ARG A 64 -16.76 -4.34 -21.17
N ALA A 65 -17.43 -3.24 -20.83
CA ALA A 65 -18.83 -2.96 -21.16
C ALA A 65 -18.89 -2.17 -22.48
#